data_AF-A0A7J9CDZ5-F1
#
_entry.id   AF-A0A7J9CDZ5-F1
#
_cell.length_a   1.000
_cell.length_b   1.000
_cell.length_c   1.000
_cell.angle_alpha   90.00
_cell.angle_beta   90.00
_cell.angle_gamma   90.00
#
_symmetry.space_group_name_H-M   'P 1'
#
loop_
_entity.id
_entity.type
_entity.pdbx_description
1 polymer ?
#
loop_
_entity_poly.entity_id
_entity_poly.type
_entity_poly.pdbx_seq_one_letter_code
_entity_poly.pdbx_strand_id
1 'polypeptide(L)' 'MIRGFLRNSYTSKATQLLMEMVGKGFSADIITATLFMDLIIHSNKSILL' A
#
# COMPACT_ATOMS: atom_id res chain seq x y z
N MET A 1 -9.29 -5.04 -4.37
CA MET A 1 -9.81 -3.84 -3.71
C MET A 1 -8.72 -2.79 -3.44
N ILE A 2 -7.67 -3.11 -2.68
CA ILE A 2 -6.55 -2.19 -2.35
C ILE A 2 -5.93 -1.54 -3.60
N ARG A 3 -5.59 -2.32 -4.63
CA ARG A 3 -5.07 -1.82 -5.92
C ARG A 3 -5.96 -0.75 -6.58
N GLY A 4 -7.28 -0.90 -6.45
CA GLY A 4 -8.24 0.06 -6.99
C GLY A 4 -8.18 1.40 -6.24
N PHE A 5 -8.06 1.38 -4.92
CA PHE A 5 -7.88 2.59 -4.13
C PHE A 5 -6.56 3.31 -4.47
N LEU A 6 -5.46 2.56 -4.62
CA LEU A 6 -4.17 3.13 -5.01
C LEU A 6 -4.23 3.82 -6.39
N ARG A 7 -4.86 3.20 -7.38
CA ARG A 7 -5.02 3.78 -8.74
C ARG A 7 -5.90 5.03 -8.78
N ASN A 8 -6.77 5.22 -7.80
CA ASN A 8 -7.62 6.40 -7.68
C ASN A 8 -7.08 7.42 -6.65
N SER A 9 -5.80 7.32 -6.29
CA SER A 9 -5.12 8.20 -5.32
C SER A 9 -5.74 8.20 -3.92
N TYR A 10 -6.57 7.20 -3.59
CA TYR A 10 -7.14 7.00 -2.26
C TYR A 10 -6.17 6.26 -1.34
N THR A 11 -4.95 6.78 -1.20
CA THR A 11 -3.85 6.17 -0.46
C THR A 11 -4.21 5.83 0.98
N SER A 12 -4.83 6.77 1.72
CA SER A 12 -5.18 6.54 3.14
C SER A 12 -6.08 5.31 3.30
N LYS A 13 -7.08 5.15 2.44
CA LYS A 13 -8.00 4.00 2.46
C LYS A 13 -7.31 2.72 2.02
N ALA A 14 -6.41 2.79 1.03
CA ALA A 14 -5.58 1.65 0.64
C ALA A 14 -4.69 1.16 1.80
N THR A 15 -4.05 2.09 2.54
CA THR A 15 -3.20 1.77 3.69
C THR A 15 -4.01 1.16 4.83
N GLN A 16 -5.19 1.68 5.14
CA GLN A 16 -6.07 1.10 6.18
C GLN A 16 -6.42 -0.36 5.87
N LEU A 17 -6.79 -0.64 4.62
CA LEU A 17 -7.11 -2.00 4.18
C LEU A 17 -5.88 -2.93 4.18
N LEU A 18 -4.69 -2.40 3.85
CA LEU A 18 -3.43 -3.15 3.97
C LEU A 18 -3.14 -3.52 5.43
N MET A 19 -3.30 -2.58 6.36
CA MET A 19 -3.10 -2.83 7.79
C MET A 19 -4.09 -3.86 8.34
N GLU A 20 -5.36 -3.80 7.92
CA GLU A 20 -6.37 -4.80 8.31
C GLU A 20 -6.01 -6.20 7.78
N MET A 21 -5.55 -6.28 6.52
CA MET A 21 -5.12 -7.54 5.90
C MET A 21 -3.94 -8.17 6.66
N VAL A 22 -2.91 -7.37 6.96
CA VAL A 22 -1.73 -7.81 7.73
C VAL A 22 -2.12 -8.18 9.17
N GLY A 23 -3.01 -7.41 9.81
CA GLY A 23 -3.51 -7.71 11.15
C GLY A 23 -4.30 -9.03 11.23
N LYS A 24 -4.84 -9.50 10.11
CA LYS A 24 -5.50 -10.82 9.98
C LYS A 24 -4.55 -11.94 9.54
N GLY A 25 -3.25 -11.67 9.40
CA GLY A 25 -2.23 -12.65 9.02
C GLY A 25 -2.12 -12.91 7.51
N PHE A 26 -2.77 -12.09 6.68
CA PHE A 26 -2.63 -12.20 5.22
C PHE A 26 -1.45 -11.39 4.72
N SER A 27 -0.73 -11.95 3.74
CA SER A 27 0.34 -11.24 3.04
C SER A 27 -0.18 -10.51 1.81
N ALA A 28 0.46 -9.39 1.47
CA ALA A 28 0.20 -8.69 0.22
C ALA A 28 0.80 -9.47 -0.97
N ASP A 29 0.08 -9.50 -2.09
CA ASP A 29 0.65 -10.00 -3.34
C ASP A 29 1.71 -9.02 -3.90
N ILE A 30 2.58 -9.56 -4.77
CA ILE A 30 3.70 -8.83 -5.37
C ILE A 30 3.22 -7.52 -6.01
N ILE A 31 2.10 -7.54 -6.74
CA ILE A 31 1.55 -6.37 -7.42
C ILE A 31 1.16 -5.28 -6.41
N THR A 32 0.50 -5.66 -5.31
CA THR A 32 0.09 -4.72 -4.26
C THR A 32 1.30 -4.14 -3.55
N ALA A 33 2.31 -4.95 -3.25
CA ALA A 33 3.56 -4.48 -2.67
C ALA A 33 4.30 -3.50 -3.59
N THR A 34 4.42 -3.81 -4.88
CA THR A 34 5.03 -2.92 -5.87
C THR A 34 4.33 -1.56 -5.93
N LEU A 35 2.99 -1.53 -5.98
CA LEU A 35 2.25 -0.27 -6.01
C LEU A 35 2.49 0.61 -4.76
N PHE A 36 2.63 -0.02 -3.60
CA PHE A 36 3.00 0.72 -2.38
C PHE A 36 4.46 1.21 -2.43
N MET A 37 5.39 0.39 -2.91
CA MET A 37 6.79 0.80 -3.08
C MET A 37 6.91 1.99 -4.03
N ASP A 38 6.23 1.93 -5.18
CA ASP A 38 6.18 3.03 -6.14
C ASP A 38 5.65 4.30 -5.47
N LEU A 39 4.53 4.18 -4.75
CA LEU A 39 3.96 5.32 -4.05
C LEU A 39 4.95 5.94 -3.05
N ILE A 40 5.69 5.13 -2.31
CA ILE A 40 6.61 5.62 -1.30
C ILE A 40 7.83 6.29 -1.94
N ILE A 41 8.41 5.67 -2.97
CA ILE A 41 9.52 6.22 -3.75
C ILE A 41 9.14 7.58 -4.36
N HIS A 42 7.94 7.67 -4.96
CA HIS A 42 7.48 8.90 -5.61
C HIS A 42 6.95 9.96 -4.63
N SER A 43 6.64 9.59 -3.39
CA SER A 43 6.14 10.53 -2.38
C SER A 43 7.24 11.31 -1.65
N ASN A 44 8.53 11.14 -1.99
CA ASN A 44 9.67 11.75 -1.27
C ASN A 44 9.64 11.51 0.26
N LYS A 45 8.94 10.47 0.72
CA LYS A 45 8.99 10.03 2.11
C LYS A 45 10.16 9.06 2.23
N SER A 46 11.30 9.58 2.70
CA SER A 46 12.45 8.77 3.07
C SER A 46 12.00 7.73 4.10
N ILE A 47 11.95 6.45 3.68
CA ILE A 47 11.93 5.31 4.59
C ILE A 47 13.39 4.97 4.86
N LEU A 48 14.07 5.79 5.66
CA LEU A 48 15.08 5.19 6.51
C LEU A 48 14.30 4.49 7.63
N LEU A 49 14.15 3.18 7.47
CA LEU A 49 14.00 2.27 8.60
C LEU A 49 15.31 2.25 9.38
#